data_AF-A0A2V2RAH6-F1
#
_entry.id   AF-A0A2V2RAH6-F1
#
_cell.length_a   1.000
_cell.length_b   1.000
_cell.length_c   1.000
_cell.angle_alpha   90.00
_cell.angle_beta   90.00
_cell.angle_gamma   90.00
#
_symmetry.space_group_name_H-M   'P 1'
#
loop_
_entity.id
_entity.type
_entity.pdbx_description
1 polymer ?
#
loop_
_entity_poly.entity_id
_entity_poly.type
_entity_poly.pdbx_seq_one_letter_code
_entity_poly.pdbx_strand_id
1 'polypeptide(L)'
;METLDQGSVAGDATIAVTSDRLEFTLTVGQASERFVAAHRKTPSQRSMQRYCIEGRIAAQKIRTTYGSEWLINETSLMQLIEAEPIVTSVASDADAGTLTTPAPPSVEEAIVGAPDTATIGDASAADSAPLATPMGERRTIADVLIQNARLLAEVEGRDGVIAELREDRNFLREEVREARRTRDDVKNIAERMLDTLKTMAIGRLGAPAAHPQEPVHATIIDVDSTTG
;
A
#
# COMPACT_ATOMS: atom_id res chain seq x y z
N MET A 1 -57.84 -15.48 31.70
CA MET A 1 -57.52 -14.06 31.54
C MET A 1 -56.05 -13.94 31.90
N GLU A 2 -55.22 -14.32 30.93
CA GLU A 2 -53.76 -14.38 31.06
C GLU A 2 -53.17 -13.01 30.76
N THR A 3 -52.29 -12.53 31.63
CA THR A 3 -51.32 -11.49 31.32
C THR A 3 -49.97 -11.98 31.82
N LEU A 4 -49.15 -12.46 30.90
CA LEU A 4 -47.74 -12.72 31.11
C LEU A 4 -46.94 -12.02 30.01
N ASP A 5 -45.99 -11.24 30.51
CA ASP A 5 -44.61 -11.17 30.03
C ASP A 5 -44.27 -10.18 28.90
N GLN A 6 -43.71 -9.03 29.31
CA GLN A 6 -42.75 -8.26 28.51
C GLN A 6 -41.53 -7.97 29.39
N GLY A 7 -40.63 -8.95 29.44
CA GLY A 7 -39.29 -8.81 30.00
C GLY A 7 -38.21 -8.81 28.92
N SER A 8 -37.63 -7.63 28.68
CA SER A 8 -36.18 -7.41 28.47
C SER A 8 -35.43 -8.25 27.40
N VAL A 9 -35.19 -7.64 26.23
CA VAL A 9 -34.07 -8.01 25.34
C VAL A 9 -33.32 -6.75 24.91
N ALA A 10 -32.37 -6.32 25.74
CA ALA A 10 -31.41 -5.27 25.39
C ALA A 10 -30.06 -5.58 26.08
N GLY A 11 -29.37 -6.60 25.59
CA GLY A 11 -28.06 -6.99 26.14
C GLY A 11 -27.11 -7.71 25.18
N ASP A 12 -27.51 -8.05 23.96
CA ASP A 12 -26.77 -9.03 23.14
C ASP A 12 -25.95 -8.43 21.98
N ALA A 13 -26.02 -7.11 21.74
CA ALA A 13 -25.37 -6.51 20.56
C ALA A 13 -23.88 -6.17 20.77
N THR A 14 -23.37 -6.12 22.00
CA THR A 14 -22.00 -5.68 22.29
C THR A 14 -20.99 -6.82 22.45
N ILE A 15 -21.43 -8.06 22.70
CA ILE A 15 -20.53 -9.21 22.89
C ILE A 15 -20.19 -9.87 21.54
N ALA A 16 -21.12 -9.90 20.58
CA ALA A 16 -20.87 -10.46 19.25
C ALA A 16 -19.75 -9.72 18.48
N VAL A 17 -19.68 -8.38 18.61
CA VAL A 17 -18.65 -7.56 17.93
C VAL A 17 -17.24 -7.83 18.49
N THR A 18 -17.13 -8.22 19.76
CA THR A 18 -15.83 -8.57 20.35
C THR A 18 -15.37 -9.98 20.00
N SER A 19 -16.30 -10.93 19.82
CA SER A 19 -15.97 -12.30 19.42
C SER A 19 -15.43 -12.37 17.99
N ASP A 20 -16.03 -11.63 17.05
CA ASP A 20 -15.53 -11.53 15.67
C ASP A 20 -14.12 -10.94 15.63
N ARG A 21 -13.85 -9.97 16.52
CA ARG A 21 -12.55 -9.29 16.60
C ARG A 21 -11.43 -10.18 17.15
N LEU A 22 -11.75 -11.25 17.88
CA LEU A 22 -10.80 -12.26 18.35
C LEU A 22 -10.37 -13.23 17.24
N GLU A 23 -11.07 -13.24 16.09
CA GLU A 23 -10.72 -14.12 14.97
C GLU A 23 -9.70 -13.51 14.01
N PHE A 24 -9.49 -12.19 14.06
CA PHE A 24 -8.54 -11.47 13.21
C PHE A 24 -7.20 -11.24 13.92
N THR A 25 -6.35 -12.26 13.92
CA THR A 25 -5.10 -12.29 14.69
C THR A 25 -3.84 -12.00 13.86
N LEU A 26 -3.92 -12.14 12.52
CA LEU A 26 -2.74 -12.09 11.65
C LEU A 26 -2.63 -10.75 10.93
N THR A 27 -1.43 -10.21 10.87
CA THR A 27 -1.14 -9.06 9.98
C THR A 27 -0.87 -9.55 8.56
N VAL A 28 -0.92 -8.63 7.59
CA VAL A 28 -0.62 -8.95 6.17
C VAL A 28 0.79 -9.54 6.00
N GLY A 29 1.77 -9.04 6.77
CA GLY A 29 3.14 -9.54 6.75
C GLY A 29 3.21 -11.00 7.21
N GLN A 30 2.59 -11.31 8.34
CA GLN A 30 2.55 -12.68 8.88
C GLN A 30 1.79 -13.64 7.95
N ALA A 31 0.72 -13.17 7.30
CA ALA A 31 0.00 -13.97 6.32
C ALA A 31 0.88 -14.37 5.12
N SER A 32 1.75 -13.46 4.64
CA SER A 32 2.70 -13.77 3.56
C SER A 32 3.72 -14.85 3.97
N GLU A 33 4.18 -14.83 5.23
CA GLU A 33 5.07 -15.87 5.77
C GLU A 33 4.40 -17.25 5.78
N ARG A 34 3.09 -17.32 6.02
CA ARG A 34 2.34 -18.59 5.96
C ARG A 34 2.30 -19.18 4.54
N PHE A 35 2.18 -18.34 3.52
CA PHE A 35 2.29 -18.81 2.12
C PHE A 35 3.67 -19.36 1.81
N VAL A 36 4.74 -18.72 2.31
CA VAL A 36 6.11 -19.21 2.17
C VAL A 36 6.28 -20.56 2.89
N ALA A 37 5.79 -20.66 4.13
CA ALA A 37 5.84 -21.89 4.92
C ALA A 37 5.07 -23.06 4.28
N ALA A 38 3.98 -22.75 3.57
CA ALA A 38 3.20 -23.74 2.82
C ALA A 38 3.78 -24.07 1.43
N HIS A 39 4.97 -23.53 1.09
CA HIS A 39 5.62 -23.67 -0.22
C HIS A 39 4.70 -23.31 -1.40
N ARG A 40 3.89 -22.26 -1.22
CA ARG A 40 2.98 -21.73 -2.25
C ARG A 40 3.55 -20.45 -2.85
N LYS A 41 2.96 -20.01 -3.97
CA LYS A 41 3.28 -18.69 -4.55
C LYS A 41 2.89 -17.62 -3.54
N THR A 42 3.87 -16.89 -3.02
CA THR A 42 3.61 -15.83 -2.04
C THR A 42 3.00 -14.62 -2.75
N PRO A 43 1.74 -14.25 -2.47
CA PRO A 43 1.17 -13.02 -3.00
C PRO A 43 1.92 -11.80 -2.43
N SER A 44 2.10 -10.76 -3.24
CA SER A 44 2.62 -9.48 -2.74
C SER A 44 1.70 -8.89 -1.67
N GLN A 45 2.22 -8.03 -0.79
CA GLN A 45 1.43 -7.37 0.26
C GLN A 45 0.20 -6.65 -0.33
N ARG A 46 0.33 -6.09 -1.53
CA ARG A 46 -0.76 -5.43 -2.27
C ARG A 46 -1.83 -6.42 -2.73
N SER A 47 -1.42 -7.57 -3.29
CA SER A 47 -2.34 -8.62 -3.73
C SER A 47 -3.13 -9.19 -2.55
N MET A 48 -2.45 -9.38 -1.41
CA MET A 48 -3.06 -9.74 -0.13
C MET A 48 -4.14 -8.74 0.31
N GLN A 49 -3.82 -7.44 0.29
CA GLN A 49 -4.81 -6.40 0.60
C GLN A 49 -5.99 -6.41 -0.37
N ARG A 50 -5.75 -6.68 -1.66
CA ARG A 50 -6.82 -6.81 -2.65
C ARG A 50 -7.74 -8.00 -2.33
N TYR A 51 -7.20 -9.14 -1.92
CA TYR A 51 -7.99 -10.29 -1.49
C TYR A 51 -8.86 -9.99 -0.26
N CYS A 52 -8.36 -9.16 0.65
CA CYS A 52 -9.13 -8.67 1.79
C CYS A 52 -10.30 -7.78 1.34
N ILE A 53 -10.06 -6.87 0.38
CA ILE A 53 -11.10 -5.96 -0.17
C ILE A 53 -12.16 -6.74 -0.98
N GLU A 54 -11.73 -7.72 -1.77
CA GLU A 54 -12.60 -8.59 -2.57
C GLU A 54 -13.41 -9.58 -1.70
N GLY A 55 -13.09 -9.72 -0.41
CA GLY A 55 -13.73 -10.66 0.50
C GLY A 55 -13.33 -12.13 0.26
N ARG A 56 -12.22 -12.39 -0.44
CA ARG A 56 -11.67 -13.75 -0.59
C ARG A 56 -11.03 -14.24 0.70
N ILE A 57 -10.45 -13.31 1.46
CA ILE A 57 -9.92 -13.56 2.79
C ILE A 57 -10.73 -12.69 3.74
N ALA A 58 -11.25 -13.27 4.81
CA ALA A 58 -11.93 -12.51 5.84
C ALA A 58 -10.90 -11.63 6.56
N ALA A 59 -11.06 -10.32 6.43
CA ALA A 59 -10.13 -9.35 6.98
C ALA A 59 -10.83 -8.05 7.39
N GLN A 60 -10.25 -7.40 8.39
CA GLN A 60 -10.73 -6.13 8.92
C GLN A 60 -9.63 -5.06 8.84
N LYS A 61 -9.97 -3.91 8.27
CA LYS A 61 -9.07 -2.76 8.25
C LYS A 61 -9.18 -1.98 9.56
N ILE A 62 -8.11 -1.96 10.34
CA ILE A 62 -8.01 -1.19 11.58
C ILE A 62 -7.19 0.08 11.35
N ARG A 63 -7.53 1.15 12.08
CA ARG A 63 -6.75 2.38 12.10
C ARG A 63 -5.83 2.35 13.33
N THR A 64 -4.53 2.31 13.08
CA THR A 64 -3.49 2.39 14.12
C THR A 64 -2.96 3.82 14.22
N THR A 65 -2.16 4.10 15.24
CA THR A 65 -1.48 5.40 15.39
C THR A 65 -0.49 5.69 14.26
N TYR A 66 -0.01 4.65 13.58
CA TYR A 66 0.99 4.73 12.51
C TYR A 66 0.37 4.65 11.10
N GLY A 67 -0.95 4.45 10.98
CA GLY A 67 -1.62 4.35 9.69
C GLY A 67 -2.84 3.44 9.73
N SER A 68 -3.11 2.76 8.62
CA SER A 68 -4.15 1.72 8.57
C SER A 68 -3.53 0.38 8.26
N GLU A 69 -3.89 -0.63 9.03
CA GLU A 69 -3.40 -1.99 8.89
C GLU A 69 -4.57 -2.96 8.68
N TRP A 70 -4.35 -4.04 7.94
CA TRP A 70 -5.33 -5.09 7.77
C TRP A 70 -5.02 -6.25 8.72
N LEU A 71 -6.01 -6.63 9.53
CA LEU A 71 -5.99 -7.84 10.32
C LEU A 71 -6.79 -8.93 9.61
N ILE A 72 -6.25 -10.14 9.60
CA ILE A 72 -6.71 -11.26 8.77
C ILE A 72 -7.10 -12.42 9.66
N ASN A 73 -8.17 -13.11 9.29
CA ASN A 73 -8.62 -14.33 9.94
C ASN A 73 -7.82 -15.54 9.42
N GLU A 74 -7.19 -16.28 10.33
CA GLU A 74 -6.33 -17.42 10.03
C GLU A 74 -7.05 -18.53 9.25
N THR A 75 -8.32 -18.80 9.57
CA THR A 75 -9.08 -19.89 8.94
C THR A 75 -9.34 -19.61 7.46
N SER A 76 -9.75 -18.38 7.14
CA SER A 76 -9.98 -17.96 5.75
C SER A 76 -8.69 -17.92 4.93
N LEU A 77 -7.56 -17.57 5.56
CA LEU A 77 -6.25 -17.61 4.94
C LEU A 77 -5.83 -19.04 4.59
N MET A 78 -6.00 -19.99 5.52
CA MET A 78 -5.68 -21.40 5.26
C MET A 78 -6.52 -22.00 4.14
N GLN A 79 -7.84 -21.69 4.08
CA GLN A 79 -8.70 -22.12 2.98
C GLN A 79 -8.19 -21.62 1.62
N LEU A 80 -7.71 -20.38 1.55
CA LEU A 80 -7.14 -19.84 0.33
C LEU A 80 -5.81 -20.52 -0.05
N ILE A 81 -4.93 -20.77 0.93
CA ILE A 81 -3.65 -21.47 0.72
C ILE A 81 -3.88 -22.89 0.21
N GLU A 82 -4.91 -23.58 0.71
CA GLU A 82 -5.31 -24.91 0.24
C GLU A 82 -5.90 -24.88 -1.18
N ALA A 83 -6.67 -23.85 -1.52
CA ALA A 83 -7.31 -23.69 -2.82
C ALA A 83 -6.33 -23.31 -3.95
N GLU A 84 -5.24 -22.60 -3.63
CA GLU A 84 -4.20 -22.29 -4.62
C GLU A 84 -3.40 -23.56 -4.99
N PRO A 85 -2.86 -23.69 -6.22
CA PRO A 85 -2.05 -24.84 -6.64
C PRO A 85 -0.62 -24.79 -6.06
N ILE A 86 0.00 -25.96 -5.82
CA ILE A 86 1.38 -26.04 -5.30
C ILE A 86 2.30 -25.64 -6.45
N VAL A 87 3.14 -24.62 -6.23
CA VAL A 87 4.25 -24.37 -7.16
C VAL A 87 5.36 -25.33 -6.78
N THR A 88 5.33 -26.54 -7.34
CA THR A 88 6.50 -27.42 -7.32
C THR A 88 7.57 -26.73 -8.15
N SER A 89 8.51 -26.06 -7.49
CA SER A 89 9.76 -25.61 -8.08
C SER A 89 10.52 -26.85 -8.56
N VAL A 90 10.31 -27.22 -9.82
CA VAL A 90 11.20 -28.15 -10.50
C VAL A 90 12.52 -27.40 -10.63
N ALA A 91 13.55 -27.91 -9.96
CA ALA A 91 14.89 -27.38 -9.99
C ALA A 91 15.37 -27.24 -11.45
N SER A 92 15.48 -26.00 -11.94
CA SER A 92 16.35 -25.68 -13.06
C SER A 92 17.70 -25.26 -12.48
N ASP A 93 18.46 -26.29 -12.15
CA ASP A 93 19.89 -26.24 -11.92
C ASP A 93 20.55 -26.01 -13.30
N ALA A 94 21.00 -24.79 -13.58
CA ALA A 94 21.92 -24.48 -14.67
C ALA A 94 22.57 -23.11 -14.48
N ASP A 95 23.72 -23.20 -13.82
CA ASP A 95 24.98 -22.60 -14.25
C ASP A 95 25.39 -21.23 -13.69
N ALA A 96 26.54 -21.29 -13.03
CA ALA A 96 27.22 -20.22 -12.35
C ALA A 96 28.01 -19.39 -13.38
N GLY A 97 27.60 -18.14 -13.58
CA GLY A 97 28.29 -17.15 -14.42
C GLY A 97 28.91 -16.02 -13.60
N THR A 98 30.10 -16.28 -13.09
CA THR A 98 31.12 -15.41 -12.50
C THR A 98 31.16 -13.94 -12.94
N LEU A 99 31.18 -13.03 -11.94
CA LEU A 99 31.85 -11.72 -11.83
C LEU A 99 32.36 -11.02 -13.11
N THR A 100 31.86 -9.81 -13.39
CA THR A 100 32.74 -8.64 -13.60
C THR A 100 32.00 -7.31 -13.48
N THR A 101 32.38 -6.54 -12.46
CA THR A 101 32.15 -5.10 -12.33
C THR A 101 33.14 -4.35 -13.22
N PRO A 102 32.73 -3.34 -14.01
CA PRO A 102 33.63 -2.29 -14.43
C PRO A 102 33.33 -0.98 -13.69
N ALA A 103 34.43 -0.38 -13.21
CA ALA A 103 34.54 0.90 -12.54
C ALA A 103 34.17 2.09 -13.45
N PRO A 104 33.88 3.28 -12.88
CA PRO A 104 33.55 4.49 -13.64
C PRO A 104 34.83 5.27 -14.03
N PRO A 105 34.87 5.93 -15.20
CA PRO A 105 35.82 7.00 -15.43
C PRO A 105 35.19 8.38 -15.13
N SER A 106 35.90 9.13 -14.29
CA SER A 106 35.79 10.57 -14.10
C SER A 106 36.59 11.30 -15.21
N VAL A 107 36.12 12.48 -15.64
CA VAL A 107 36.85 13.76 -15.79
C VAL A 107 36.20 14.68 -16.85
N GLU A 108 35.70 15.82 -16.36
CA GLU A 108 35.71 17.23 -16.83
C GLU A 108 35.34 17.66 -18.28
N GLU A 109 34.27 18.47 -18.30
CA GLU A 109 34.10 19.85 -18.80
C GLU A 109 34.35 20.30 -20.25
N ALA A 110 33.33 21.06 -20.69
CA ALA A 110 33.25 22.13 -21.69
C ALA A 110 33.42 21.72 -23.17
N ILE A 111 32.49 22.05 -24.07
CA ILE A 111 32.37 23.38 -24.69
C ILE A 111 30.95 23.53 -25.33
N VAL A 112 30.23 24.57 -24.91
CA VAL A 112 29.42 25.55 -25.68
C VAL A 112 28.40 25.05 -26.74
N GLY A 113 27.14 25.47 -26.56
CA GLY A 113 26.33 26.03 -27.65
C GLY A 113 24.98 25.40 -27.93
N ALA A 114 23.93 25.90 -27.27
CA ALA A 114 22.61 26.08 -27.90
C ALA A 114 22.57 27.54 -28.43
N PRO A 115 21.88 27.88 -29.55
CA PRO A 115 20.42 27.69 -29.65
C PRO A 115 19.87 27.34 -31.05
N ASP A 116 18.60 26.93 -31.04
CA ASP A 116 17.54 27.04 -32.06
C ASP A 116 17.91 27.49 -33.48
N THR A 117 17.48 26.75 -34.50
CA THR A 117 16.39 27.19 -35.41
C THR A 117 16.06 26.14 -36.48
N ALA A 118 14.77 25.98 -36.73
CA ALA A 118 14.23 25.23 -37.85
C ALA A 118 14.71 25.81 -39.19
N THR A 119 15.06 24.96 -40.16
CA THR A 119 15.01 25.33 -41.58
C THR A 119 14.54 24.16 -42.42
N ILE A 120 13.55 24.46 -43.25
CA ILE A 120 12.92 23.64 -44.28
C ILE A 120 13.78 23.69 -45.56
N GLY A 121 13.78 22.60 -46.32
CA GLY A 121 14.35 22.50 -47.67
C GLY A 121 15.56 21.56 -47.71
N ASP A 122 15.83 20.78 -48.74
CA ASP A 122 15.26 20.62 -50.06
C ASP A 122 15.86 19.32 -50.63
N ALA A 123 15.31 18.89 -51.75
CA ALA A 123 15.34 17.60 -52.40
C ALA A 123 16.70 16.90 -52.67
N SER A 124 16.57 15.57 -52.73
CA SER A 124 17.14 14.70 -53.77
C SER A 124 18.66 14.51 -53.81
N ALA A 125 19.13 13.50 -53.07
CA ALA A 125 20.18 12.63 -53.57
C ALA A 125 19.70 11.18 -53.44
N ALA A 126 19.27 10.63 -54.57
CA ALA A 126 19.05 9.21 -54.76
C ALA A 126 20.39 8.50 -54.61
N ASP A 127 20.65 7.96 -53.42
CA ASP A 127 21.60 6.87 -53.26
C ASP A 127 20.81 5.67 -52.74
N SER A 128 20.14 5.03 -53.69
CA SER A 128 19.52 3.73 -53.51
C SER A 128 20.64 2.71 -53.28
N ALA A 129 21.14 2.66 -52.06
CA ALA A 129 21.88 1.52 -51.58
C ALA A 129 21.01 0.28 -51.88
N PRO A 130 21.53 -0.74 -52.58
CA PRO A 130 20.77 -1.95 -52.82
C PRO A 130 20.42 -2.52 -51.45
N LEU A 131 19.12 -2.51 -51.10
CA LEU A 131 18.62 -3.34 -50.02
C LEU A 131 19.06 -4.75 -50.37
N ALA A 132 20.12 -5.20 -49.71
CA ALA A 132 20.47 -6.59 -49.61
C ALA A 132 19.27 -7.26 -48.95
N THR A 133 18.32 -7.70 -49.78
CA THR A 133 17.28 -8.64 -49.38
C THR A 133 18.02 -9.81 -48.75
N PRO A 134 17.91 -10.04 -47.44
CA PRO A 134 18.54 -11.20 -46.83
C PRO A 134 17.97 -12.41 -47.55
N MET A 135 18.87 -13.18 -48.15
CA MET A 135 18.59 -14.41 -48.87
C MET A 135 17.59 -15.22 -48.05
N GLY A 136 16.49 -15.62 -48.69
CA GLY A 136 15.35 -16.27 -48.07
C GLY A 136 15.77 -17.50 -47.26
N GLU A 137 16.03 -17.28 -45.97
CA GLU A 137 15.99 -18.32 -44.97
C GLU A 137 14.53 -18.80 -44.98
N ARG A 138 14.29 -19.97 -45.58
CA ARG A 138 12.98 -20.63 -45.57
C ARG A 138 12.71 -21.09 -44.14
N ARG A 139 12.53 -20.15 -43.22
CA ARG A 139 11.91 -20.43 -41.93
C ARG A 139 10.56 -21.02 -42.24
N THR A 140 10.32 -22.22 -41.74
CA THR A 140 9.03 -22.85 -41.98
C THR A 140 7.97 -21.95 -41.35
N ILE A 141 6.78 -21.90 -41.95
CA ILE A 141 5.67 -21.08 -41.42
C ILE A 141 5.42 -21.43 -39.94
N ALA A 142 5.65 -22.68 -39.56
CA ALA A 142 5.60 -23.14 -38.17
C ALA A 142 6.62 -22.41 -37.27
N ASP A 143 7.88 -22.26 -37.68
CA ASP A 143 8.91 -21.56 -36.89
C ASP A 143 8.54 -20.09 -36.64
N VAL A 144 7.96 -19.42 -37.65
CA VAL A 144 7.51 -18.04 -37.53
C VAL A 144 6.34 -17.92 -36.55
N LEU A 145 5.39 -18.86 -36.59
CA LEU A 145 4.26 -18.88 -35.66
C LEU A 145 4.73 -19.15 -34.22
N ILE A 146 5.68 -20.06 -34.02
CA ILE A 146 6.26 -20.34 -32.70
C ILE A 146 7.00 -19.11 -32.17
N GLN A 147 7.78 -18.43 -33.01
CA GLN A 147 8.48 -17.20 -32.62
C GLN A 147 7.50 -16.08 -32.29
N ASN A 148 6.45 -15.88 -33.09
CA ASN A 148 5.42 -14.88 -32.79
C ASN A 148 4.69 -15.18 -31.49
N ALA A 149 4.33 -16.44 -31.23
CA ALA A 149 3.70 -16.83 -29.96
C ALA A 149 4.62 -16.54 -28.77
N ARG A 150 5.91 -16.83 -28.90
CA ARG A 150 6.92 -16.54 -27.86
C ARG A 150 7.08 -15.04 -27.61
N LEU A 151 7.20 -14.25 -28.68
CA LEU A 151 7.32 -12.79 -28.58
C LEU A 151 6.07 -12.17 -27.95
N LEU A 152 4.89 -12.65 -28.31
CA LEU A 152 3.64 -12.17 -27.74
C LEU A 152 3.56 -12.47 -26.23
N ALA A 153 3.88 -13.69 -25.81
CA ALA A 153 3.95 -14.05 -24.40
C ALA A 153 4.98 -13.20 -23.61
N GLU A 154 6.12 -12.88 -24.22
CA GLU A 154 7.12 -12.01 -23.61
C GLU A 154 6.63 -10.55 -23.50
N VAL A 155 5.94 -10.04 -24.51
CA VAL A 155 5.34 -8.70 -24.48
C VAL A 155 4.26 -8.62 -23.40
N GLU A 156 3.36 -9.60 -23.31
CA GLU A 156 2.34 -9.66 -22.27
C GLU A 156 2.95 -9.72 -20.87
N GLY A 157 4.02 -10.51 -20.68
CA GLY A 157 4.75 -10.55 -19.42
C GLY A 157 5.37 -9.21 -19.04
N ARG A 158 6.00 -8.52 -20.01
CA ARG A 158 6.59 -7.19 -19.80
C ARG A 158 5.52 -6.14 -19.52
N ASP A 159 4.39 -6.19 -20.22
CA ASP A 159 3.26 -5.27 -20.00
C ASP A 159 2.65 -5.45 -18.62
N GLY A 160 2.60 -6.69 -18.11
CA GLY A 160 2.23 -6.97 -16.71
C GLY A 160 3.14 -6.27 -15.71
N VAL A 161 4.47 -6.42 -15.87
CA VAL A 161 5.45 -5.75 -14.99
C VAL A 161 5.35 -4.22 -15.09
N ILE A 162 5.15 -3.69 -16.30
CA ILE A 162 4.95 -2.24 -16.50
C ILE A 162 3.69 -1.75 -15.79
N ALA A 163 2.60 -2.53 -15.82
CA ALA A 163 1.36 -2.19 -15.13
C ALA A 163 1.58 -2.13 -13.60
N GLU A 164 2.26 -3.13 -13.03
CA GLU A 164 2.61 -3.17 -11.60
C GLU A 164 3.47 -1.96 -11.20
N LEU A 165 4.55 -1.68 -11.93
CA LEU A 165 5.43 -0.54 -11.66
C LEU A 165 4.71 0.81 -11.77
N ARG A 166 3.78 0.96 -12.71
CA ARG A 166 2.95 2.16 -12.82
C ARG A 166 2.02 2.32 -11.62
N GLU A 167 1.47 1.20 -11.13
CA GLU A 167 0.63 1.16 -9.94
C GLU A 167 1.41 1.55 -8.68
N ASP A 168 2.65 1.06 -8.53
CA ASP A 168 3.55 1.37 -7.41
C ASP A 168 4.01 2.82 -7.44
N ARG A 169 4.35 3.34 -8.62
CA ARG A 169 4.68 4.77 -8.78
C ARG A 169 3.51 5.66 -8.38
N ASN A 170 2.29 5.28 -8.73
CA ASN A 170 1.09 6.05 -8.36
C ASN A 170 0.83 5.97 -6.86
N PHE A 171 1.01 4.79 -6.26
CA PHE A 171 0.90 4.60 -4.82
C PHE A 171 1.90 5.48 -4.05
N LEU A 172 3.19 5.43 -4.38
CA LEU A 172 4.22 6.26 -3.75
C LEU A 172 3.94 7.75 -3.89
N ARG A 173 3.36 8.18 -5.03
CA ARG A 173 2.96 9.58 -5.22
C ARG A 173 1.82 9.99 -4.30
N GLU A 174 0.84 9.11 -4.05
CA GLU A 174 -0.25 9.39 -3.11
C GLU A 174 0.28 9.40 -1.67
N GLU A 175 1.14 8.45 -1.31
CA GLU A 175 1.74 8.40 0.02
C GLU A 175 2.57 9.66 0.33
N VAL A 176 3.38 10.13 -0.62
CA VAL A 176 4.13 11.40 -0.47
C VAL A 176 3.17 12.60 -0.37
N ARG A 177 2.04 12.58 -1.09
CA ARG A 177 1.03 13.65 -1.00
C ARG A 177 0.35 13.65 0.36
N GLU A 178 -0.02 12.49 0.88
CA GLU A 178 -0.62 12.33 2.20
C GLU A 178 0.35 12.74 3.31
N ALA A 179 1.60 12.31 3.24
CA ALA A 179 2.64 12.70 4.20
C ALA A 179 2.92 14.22 4.22
N ARG A 180 2.74 14.91 3.08
CA ARG A 180 2.81 16.38 3.04
C ARG A 180 1.60 17.02 3.71
N ARG A 181 0.38 16.51 3.45
CA ARG A 181 -0.83 16.99 4.10
C ARG A 181 -0.76 16.85 5.62
N THR A 182 -0.35 15.69 6.13
CA THR A 182 -0.21 15.47 7.58
C THR A 182 0.82 16.40 8.21
N ARG A 183 1.93 16.66 7.52
CA ARG A 183 2.94 17.63 7.99
C ARG A 183 2.37 19.04 8.08
N ASP A 184 1.57 19.46 7.10
CA ASP A 184 0.96 20.79 7.10
C ASP A 184 -0.14 20.90 8.18
N ASP A 185 -0.91 19.83 8.43
CA ASP A 185 -1.85 19.78 9.56
C ASP A 185 -1.14 19.92 10.91
N VAL A 186 -0.02 19.22 11.10
CA VAL A 186 0.78 19.33 12.33
C VAL A 186 1.33 20.75 12.52
N LYS A 187 1.77 21.42 11.46
CA LYS A 187 2.18 22.84 11.53
C LYS A 187 1.01 23.74 11.93
N ASN A 188 -0.15 23.58 11.30
CA ASN A 188 -1.35 24.36 11.62
C ASN A 188 -1.78 24.16 13.09
N ILE A 189 -1.68 22.94 13.62
CA ILE A 189 -1.94 22.65 15.04
C ILE A 189 -0.93 23.37 15.92
N ALA A 190 0.37 23.28 15.61
CA ALA A 190 1.42 23.95 16.38
C ALA A 190 1.26 25.47 16.40
N GLU A 191 0.89 26.09 15.27
CA GLU A 191 0.59 27.53 15.18
C GLU A 191 -0.58 27.91 16.08
N ARG A 192 -1.70 27.16 16.03
CA ARG A 192 -2.85 27.41 16.92
C ARG A 192 -2.51 27.22 18.39
N MET A 193 -1.69 26.24 18.73
CA MET A 193 -1.24 26.02 20.11
C MET A 193 -0.38 27.19 20.59
N LEU A 194 0.54 27.68 19.75
CA LEU A 194 1.36 28.87 20.06
C LEU A 194 0.49 30.12 20.23
N ASP A 195 -0.50 30.33 19.37
CA ASP A 195 -1.44 31.45 19.50
C ASP A 195 -2.28 31.35 20.78
N THR A 196 -2.69 30.14 21.17
CA THR A 196 -3.40 29.89 22.43
C THR A 196 -2.50 30.19 23.64
N LEU A 197 -1.24 29.75 23.61
CA LEU A 197 -0.26 30.04 24.66
C LEU A 197 0.04 31.54 24.74
N LYS A 198 0.15 32.22 23.60
CA LYS A 198 0.36 33.67 23.51
C LYS A 198 -0.83 34.44 24.07
N THR A 199 -2.06 34.04 23.75
CA THR A 199 -3.28 34.68 24.28
C THR A 199 -3.44 34.47 25.79
N MET A 200 -3.13 33.28 26.31
CA MET A 200 -3.09 33.03 27.76
C MET A 200 -2.00 33.85 28.47
N ALA A 201 -0.79 33.92 27.90
CA ALA A 201 0.31 34.69 28.47
C ALA A 201 -0.01 36.19 28.53
N ILE A 202 -0.60 36.75 27.46
CA ILE A 202 -1.01 38.17 27.40
C ILE A 202 -2.22 38.42 28.32
N GLY A 203 -3.20 37.52 28.34
CA GLY A 203 -4.38 37.64 29.22
C GLY A 203 -4.03 37.63 30.70
N ARG A 204 -2.95 36.93 31.10
CA ARG A 204 -2.44 36.93 32.48
C ARG A 204 -1.71 38.21 32.87
N LEU A 205 -1.23 38.99 31.90
CA LEU A 205 -0.61 40.31 32.12
C LEU A 205 -1.64 41.45 32.10
N GLY A 206 -2.86 41.22 31.60
CA GLY A 206 -3.91 42.23 31.45
C GLY A 206 -5.13 42.10 32.38
N ALA A 207 -5.22 41.08 33.24
CA ALA A 207 -6.38 40.89 34.10
C ALA A 207 -6.28 41.76 35.39
N PRO A 208 -7.20 42.71 35.62
CA PRO A 208 -7.30 43.37 36.93
C PRO A 208 -7.75 42.36 37.99
N ALA A 209 -7.15 42.45 39.18
CA ALA A 209 -7.46 41.63 40.33
C ALA A 209 -8.94 41.75 40.73
N ALA A 210 -9.74 40.72 40.48
CA ALA A 210 -11.08 40.50 41.03
C ALA A 210 -11.37 39.00 40.91
N HIS A 211 -11.89 38.24 41.88
CA HIS A 211 -12.32 38.41 43.26
C HIS A 211 -12.12 37.01 43.93
N PRO A 212 -12.14 36.88 45.27
CA PRO A 212 -12.02 35.58 45.94
C PRO A 212 -13.19 34.68 45.55
N GLN A 213 -12.90 33.48 45.04
CA GLN A 213 -13.92 32.45 44.81
C GLN A 213 -14.45 31.93 46.14
N GLU A 214 -15.78 31.93 46.26
CA GLU A 214 -16.54 31.31 47.34
C GLU A 214 -16.45 29.76 47.19
N PRO A 215 -16.21 29.00 48.26
CA PRO A 215 -15.98 27.57 48.18
C PRO A 215 -17.26 26.81 47.82
N VAL A 216 -17.23 26.13 46.68
CA VAL A 216 -18.32 25.22 46.25
C VAL A 216 -18.25 23.96 47.13
N HIS A 217 -19.24 23.80 48.00
CA HIS A 217 -19.46 22.58 48.78
C HIS A 217 -19.70 21.39 47.83
N ALA A 218 -18.72 20.49 47.73
CA ALA A 218 -18.91 19.18 47.12
C ALA A 218 -19.73 18.31 48.07
N THR A 219 -20.95 17.96 47.67
CA THR A 219 -21.78 16.98 48.37
C THR A 219 -21.30 15.58 47.97
N ILE A 220 -20.74 14.84 48.92
CA ILE A 220 -20.35 13.43 48.76
C ILE A 220 -21.65 12.61 48.80
N ILE A 221 -21.91 11.85 47.73
CA ILE A 221 -22.99 10.86 47.68
C ILE A 221 -22.40 9.56 48.22
N ASP A 222 -22.73 9.22 49.48
CA ASP A 222 -22.49 7.88 50.01
C ASP A 222 -23.47 6.89 49.35
N VAL A 223 -22.91 5.89 48.67
CA VAL A 223 -23.65 4.74 48.13
C VAL A 223 -23.65 3.67 49.21
N ASP A 224 -24.74 3.60 49.97
CA ASP A 224 -25.02 2.51 50.91
C ASP A 224 -25.22 1.20 50.13
N SER A 225 -24.23 0.31 50.27
CA SER A 225 -24.31 -1.10 49.88
C SER A 225 -25.30 -1.83 50.80
N THR A 226 -26.52 -2.02 50.34
CA THR A 226 -27.53 -2.86 51.01
C THR A 226 -27.43 -4.28 50.44
N THR A 227 -26.75 -5.18 51.17
CA THR A 227 -26.90 -6.63 51.02
C THR A 227 -27.85 -7.13 52.10
N GLY A 228 -28.99 -7.66 51.66
CA GLY A 228 -29.97 -8.38 52.47
C GLY A 228 -30.87 -9.19 51.56
#